data_AF-A0A3M9N3V3-F1
#
_entry.id   AF-A0A3M9N3V3-F1
#
_cell.length_a   1.000
_cell.length_b   1.000
_cell.length_c   1.000
_cell.angle_alpha   90.00
_cell.angle_beta   90.00
_cell.angle_gamma   90.00
#
_symmetry.space_group_name_H-M   'P 1'
#
loop_
_entity.id
_entity.type
_entity.pdbx_description
1 polymer ?
#
loop_
_entity_poly.entity_id
_entity_poly.type
_entity_poly.pdbx_seq_one_letter_code
_entity_poly.pdbx_strand_id
1 'polypeptide(L)'
;MYLKSPFNLKELSIKDFKKYSKNELCSYFDTYSSGATEDTYYFNIYWEEVKERILSLHDNFSFYLISLDWFDVERNRKNWEQADIRLKAPEFWVYGYYFLFIGISDIEQKLIATVLFFD
;
A
#
# COMPACT_ATOMS: atom_id res chain seq x y z
N MET A 1 3.32 4.65 19.89
CA MET A 1 4.31 4.86 18.83
C MET A 1 3.55 5.35 17.60
N TYR A 2 3.76 6.59 17.14
CA TYR A 2 3.12 7.09 15.91
C TYR A 2 4.01 6.70 14.73
N LEU A 3 3.62 5.64 14.04
CA LEU A 3 4.29 5.16 12.83
C LEU A 3 4.02 6.14 11.68
N LYS A 4 5.08 6.73 11.12
CA LYS A 4 5.04 7.75 10.06
C LYS A 4 5.18 7.09 8.68
N SER A 5 4.62 7.71 7.64
CA SER A 5 4.72 7.21 6.27
C SER A 5 6.18 6.94 5.86
N PRO A 6 6.48 5.77 5.26
CA PRO A 6 7.80 5.46 4.70
C PRO A 6 8.06 6.20 3.38
N PHE A 7 7.04 6.82 2.79
CA PHE A 7 7.17 7.57 1.55
C PHE A 7 7.40 9.06 1.81
N ASN A 8 8.34 9.62 1.05
CA ASN A 8 8.53 11.05 0.94
C ASN A 8 7.51 11.63 -0.06
N LEU A 9 6.37 12.07 0.46
CA LEU A 9 5.25 12.58 -0.34
C LEU A 9 5.61 13.76 -1.27
N LYS A 10 6.70 14.49 -1.00
CA LYS A 10 7.16 15.59 -1.86
C LYS A 10 7.86 15.12 -3.13
N GLU A 11 8.48 13.94 -3.07
CA GLU A 11 9.23 13.35 -4.19
C GLU A 11 8.38 12.34 -4.96
N LEU A 12 7.25 11.90 -4.38
CA LEU A 12 6.30 11.05 -5.07
C LEU A 12 5.61 11.80 -6.21
N SER A 13 5.38 11.05 -7.29
CA SER A 13 4.63 11.46 -8.46
C SER A 13 3.51 10.44 -8.74
N ILE A 14 2.53 10.84 -9.55
CA ILE A 14 1.45 9.93 -9.95
C ILE A 14 1.94 8.67 -10.68
N LYS A 15 3.12 8.72 -11.30
CA LYS A 15 3.72 7.58 -12.02
C LYS A 15 4.21 6.48 -11.09
N ASP A 16 4.41 6.80 -9.81
CA ASP A 16 4.80 5.85 -8.78
C ASP A 16 3.62 5.02 -8.30
N PHE A 17 2.40 5.46 -8.63
CA PHE A 17 1.17 4.73 -8.34
C PHE A 17 0.79 3.87 -9.54
N LYS A 18 0.46 2.61 -9.27
CA LYS A 18 -0.14 1.72 -10.26
C LYS A 18 -1.65 1.80 -10.14
N LYS A 19 -2.34 1.87 -11.28
CA LYS A 19 -3.80 1.90 -11.35
C LYS A 19 -4.34 0.46 -11.35
N TYR A 20 -5.39 0.24 -10.56
CA TYR A 20 -6.11 -1.02 -10.43
C TYR A 20 -7.62 -0.77 -10.52
N SER A 21 -8.36 -1.72 -11.09
CA SER A 21 -9.79 -1.89 -10.84
C SER A 21 -10.03 -2.51 -9.45
N LYS A 22 -11.28 -2.49 -8.99
CA LYS A 22 -11.71 -3.13 -7.75
C LYS A 22 -11.21 -4.58 -7.62
N ASN A 23 -11.44 -5.38 -8.66
CA ASN A 23 -11.09 -6.80 -8.65
C ASN A 23 -9.57 -7.00 -8.70
N GLU A 24 -8.86 -6.23 -9.52
CA GLU A 24 -7.40 -6.34 -9.61
C GLU A 24 -6.72 -5.91 -8.29
N LEU A 25 -7.26 -4.90 -7.59
CA LEU A 25 -6.75 -4.50 -6.27
C LEU A 25 -6.96 -5.61 -5.25
N CYS A 26 -8.14 -6.23 -5.21
CA CYS A 26 -8.40 -7.35 -4.32
C CYS A 26 -7.47 -8.54 -4.61
N SER A 27 -7.33 -8.91 -5.89
CA SER A 27 -6.41 -9.98 -6.29
C SER A 27 -4.96 -9.68 -5.95
N TYR A 28 -4.52 -8.41 -6.04
CA TYR A 28 -3.18 -8.01 -5.63
C TYR A 28 -2.92 -8.34 -4.15
N PHE A 29 -3.80 -7.90 -3.25
CA PHE A 29 -3.64 -8.13 -1.81
C PHE A 29 -3.84 -9.59 -1.41
N ASP A 30 -4.71 -10.34 -2.11
CA ASP A 30 -4.88 -11.77 -1.89
C ASP A 30 -3.58 -12.58 -2.12
N THR A 31 -2.63 -12.06 -2.90
CA THR A 31 -1.31 -12.71 -3.03
C THR A 31 -0.51 -12.68 -1.73
N TYR A 32 -0.67 -11.62 -0.92
CA TYR A 32 0.01 -11.47 0.38
C TYR A 32 -0.70 -12.27 1.49
N SER A 33 -2.00 -12.57 1.33
CA SER A 33 -2.74 -13.40 2.29
C SER A 33 -2.47 -14.90 2.15
N SER A 34 -1.96 -15.33 1.00
CA SER A 34 -1.84 -16.74 0.62
C SER A 34 -0.71 -17.53 1.30
N GLY A 35 0.19 -16.87 2.05
CA GLY A 35 1.26 -17.52 2.81
C GLY A 35 0.97 -17.48 4.31
N ALA A 36 0.66 -18.63 4.94
CA ALA A 36 0.31 -18.66 6.36
C ALA A 36 1.55 -18.61 7.28
N THR A 37 1.91 -17.42 7.75
CA THR A 37 2.80 -17.18 8.90
C THR A 37 2.06 -16.40 10.00
N GLU A 38 2.57 -16.35 11.24
CA GLU A 38 1.98 -15.50 12.29
C GLU A 38 1.85 -14.03 11.85
N ASP A 39 2.82 -13.54 11.08
CA ASP A 39 2.83 -12.17 10.54
C ASP A 39 1.67 -11.92 9.55
N THR A 40 1.33 -12.93 8.74
CA THR A 40 0.21 -12.82 7.81
C THR A 40 -1.16 -12.93 8.48
N TYR A 41 -1.26 -13.46 9.70
CA TYR A 41 -2.54 -13.62 10.39
C TYR A 41 -3.23 -12.27 10.65
N TYR A 42 -2.48 -11.32 11.22
CA TYR A 42 -3.01 -9.98 11.48
C TYR A 42 -3.28 -9.21 10.19
N PHE A 43 -2.37 -9.33 9.21
CA PHE A 43 -2.61 -8.77 7.88
C PHE A 43 -3.93 -9.28 7.30
N ASN A 44 -4.20 -10.58 7.37
CA ASN A 44 -5.41 -11.19 6.84
C ASN A 44 -6.68 -10.66 7.52
N ILE A 45 -6.66 -10.48 8.84
CA ILE A 45 -7.82 -9.89 9.55
C ILE A 45 -8.12 -8.48 9.03
N TYR A 46 -7.10 -7.61 8.96
CA TYR A 46 -7.30 -6.25 8.48
C TYR A 46 -7.65 -6.19 7.00
N TRP A 47 -7.05 -7.08 6.21
CA TRP A 47 -7.31 -7.17 4.78
C TRP A 47 -8.75 -7.60 4.51
N GLU A 48 -9.29 -8.60 5.20
CA GLU A 48 -10.69 -9.03 5.00
C GLU A 48 -11.68 -7.88 5.31
N GLU A 49 -11.47 -7.12 6.39
CA GLU A 49 -12.32 -5.95 6.69
C GLU A 49 -12.25 -4.88 5.58
N VAL A 50 -11.05 -4.60 5.08
CA VAL A 50 -10.85 -3.64 3.98
C VAL A 50 -11.44 -4.17 2.67
N LYS A 51 -11.28 -5.47 2.39
CA LYS A 51 -11.77 -6.15 1.19
C LYS A 51 -13.29 -6.12 1.13
N GLU A 52 -13.99 -6.42 2.21
CA GLU A 52 -15.46 -6.32 2.27
C GLU A 52 -15.94 -4.90 1.93
N ARG A 53 -15.28 -3.87 2.49
CA ARG A 53 -15.58 -2.47 2.18
C ARG A 53 -15.34 -2.16 0.71
N ILE A 54 -14.20 -2.56 0.15
CA ILE A 54 -13.88 -2.37 -1.27
C ILE A 54 -14.91 -3.05 -2.17
N LEU A 55 -15.26 -4.31 -1.87
CA LEU A 55 -16.22 -5.10 -2.65
C LEU A 55 -17.63 -4.51 -2.64
N SER A 56 -18.02 -3.83 -1.56
CA SER A 56 -19.29 -3.12 -1.45
C SER A 56 -19.39 -1.88 -2.35
N LEU A 57 -18.27 -1.39 -2.90
CA LEU A 57 -18.24 -0.23 -3.79
C LEU A 57 -18.70 -0.61 -5.20
N HIS A 58 -19.27 0.37 -5.90
CA HIS A 58 -19.62 0.24 -7.31
C HIS A 58 -18.38 0.01 -8.19
N ASP A 59 -18.57 -0.62 -9.36
CA ASP A 59 -17.48 -0.98 -10.28
C ASP A 59 -16.82 0.23 -10.99
N ASN A 60 -17.37 1.43 -10.79
CA ASN A 60 -16.87 2.67 -11.37
C ASN A 60 -15.70 3.30 -10.59
N PHE A 61 -15.18 2.61 -9.57
CA PHE A 61 -14.01 3.07 -8.83
C PHE A 61 -12.71 2.71 -9.55
N SER A 62 -11.83 3.70 -9.66
CA SER A 62 -10.42 3.50 -9.99
C SER A 62 -9.58 3.57 -8.71
N PHE A 63 -8.69 2.61 -8.52
CA PHE A 63 -7.77 2.59 -7.37
C PHE A 63 -6.35 2.88 -7.82
N TYR A 64 -5.63 3.69 -7.06
CA TYR A 64 -4.23 4.03 -7.27
C TYR A 64 -3.44 3.55 -6.05
N LEU A 65 -2.60 2.56 -6.25
CA LEU A 65 -1.81 1.91 -5.19
C LEU A 65 -0.35 2.31 -5.32
N ILE A 66 0.30 2.55 -4.18
CA ILE A 66 1.75 2.53 -4.03
C ILE A 66 2.12 1.52 -2.95
N SER A 67 3.15 0.73 -3.23
CA SER A 67 3.65 -0.30 -2.32
C SER A 67 5.13 -0.13 -2.06
N LEU A 68 5.52 -0.32 -0.81
CA LEU A 68 6.91 -0.14 -0.38
C LEU A 68 7.85 -1.16 -1.01
N ASP A 69 7.37 -2.38 -1.25
CA ASP A 69 8.15 -3.47 -1.85
C ASP A 69 8.60 -3.20 -3.31
N TRP A 70 8.02 -2.19 -3.98
CA TRP A 70 8.44 -1.78 -5.31
C TRP A 70 9.79 -1.02 -5.32
N PHE A 71 10.31 -0.65 -4.14
CA PHE A 71 11.48 0.21 -3.99
C PHE A 71 12.64 -0.51 -3.30
N ASP A 72 13.25 -1.53 -3.96
CA ASP A 72 14.44 -2.31 -3.54
C ASP A 72 14.91 -2.06 -2.09
N VAL A 73 14.05 -2.46 -1.13
CA VAL A 73 14.07 -1.91 0.23
C VAL A 73 15.31 -2.39 0.98
N GLU A 74 15.72 -3.64 0.76
CA GLU A 74 16.89 -4.22 1.39
C GLU A 74 18.18 -3.51 0.94
N ARG A 75 18.32 -3.22 -0.35
CA ARG A 75 19.46 -2.45 -0.86
C ARG A 75 19.45 -1.03 -0.31
N ASN A 76 18.29 -0.40 -0.26
CA ASN A 76 18.10 0.96 0.26
C ASN A 76 18.45 1.04 1.77
N ARG A 77 18.15 0.00 2.55
CA ARG A 77 18.54 -0.11 3.98
C ARG A 77 20.06 -0.24 4.14
N LYS A 78 20.72 -1.02 3.28
CA LYS A 78 22.18 -1.24 3.34
C LYS A 78 22.98 -0.02 2.87
N ASN A 79 22.46 0.76 1.92
CA ASN A 79 23.13 1.91 1.31
C ASN A 79 22.28 3.18 1.41
N TRP A 80 21.97 3.62 2.64
CA TRP A 80 21.00 4.70 2.88
C TRP A 80 21.34 6.04 2.21
N GLU A 81 22.62 6.34 1.96
CA GLU A 81 23.05 7.55 1.23
C GLU A 81 22.62 7.54 -0.24
N GLN A 82 22.34 6.36 -0.80
CA GLN A 82 21.85 6.16 -2.16
C GLN A 82 20.42 5.63 -2.19
N ALA A 83 19.73 5.67 -1.05
CA ALA A 83 18.34 5.22 -0.98
C ALA A 83 17.46 6.04 -1.93
N ASP A 84 16.45 5.39 -2.49
CA ASP A 84 15.48 6.05 -3.35
C ASP A 84 14.90 7.30 -2.65
N ILE A 85 14.98 8.46 -3.30
CA ILE A 85 14.55 9.76 -2.74
C ILE A 85 13.06 9.78 -2.36
N ARG A 86 12.27 8.88 -2.97
CA ARG A 86 10.84 8.68 -2.69
C ARG A 86 10.60 7.97 -1.37
N LEU A 87 11.62 7.41 -0.74
CA LEU A 87 11.58 6.80 0.59
C LEU A 87 12.15 7.72 1.65
N LYS A 88 11.63 7.61 2.87
CA LYS A 88 12.00 8.44 4.01
C LYS A 88 12.65 7.60 5.10
N ALA A 89 13.92 7.86 5.39
CA ALA A 89 14.62 7.27 6.51
C ALA A 89 14.32 8.05 7.81
N PRO A 90 14.15 7.35 8.96
CA PRO A 90 14.25 5.90 9.13
C PRO A 90 12.93 5.15 8.87
N GLU A 91 11.84 5.84 8.50
CA GLU A 91 10.50 5.26 8.45
C GLU A 91 10.39 4.00 7.59
N PHE A 92 11.00 3.94 6.40
CA PHE A 92 10.93 2.75 5.53
C PHE A 92 11.72 1.54 6.07
N TRP A 93 12.55 1.71 7.10
CA TRP A 93 13.31 0.63 7.71
C TRP A 93 12.48 -0.24 8.63
N VAL A 94 11.37 0.32 9.14
CA VAL A 94 10.56 -0.25 10.23
C VAL A 94 9.34 -1.02 9.71
N TYR A 95 9.11 -1.06 8.39
CA TYR A 95 7.98 -1.80 7.83
C TYR A 95 8.47 -2.94 6.95
N GLY A 96 8.03 -4.16 7.22
CA GLY A 96 8.11 -5.28 6.30
C GLY A 96 7.18 -5.07 5.10
N TYR A 97 5.96 -4.59 5.36
CA TYR A 97 4.97 -4.26 4.33
C TYR A 97 4.33 -2.90 4.58
N TYR A 98 4.19 -2.09 3.53
CA TYR A 98 3.44 -0.83 3.60
C TYR A 98 2.80 -0.53 2.25
N PHE A 99 1.47 -0.33 2.28
CA PHE A 99 0.63 -0.07 1.13
C PHE A 99 -0.22 1.17 1.41
N LEU A 100 -0.28 2.06 0.42
CA LEU A 100 -1.21 3.17 0.40
C LEU A 100 -2.01 3.07 -0.89
N PHE A 101 -3.33 2.97 -0.78
CA PHE A 101 -4.19 3.06 -1.95
C PHE A 101 -5.26 4.14 -1.80
N ILE A 102 -5.59 4.75 -2.94
CA ILE A 102 -6.60 5.79 -3.07
C ILE A 102 -7.62 5.34 -4.12
N GLY A 103 -8.87 5.17 -3.70
CA GLY A 103 -10.02 4.93 -4.57
C GLY A 103 -10.73 6.22 -4.93
N ILE A 104 -11.00 6.41 -6.22
CA ILE A 104 -11.73 7.58 -6.75
C ILE A 104 -12.93 7.07 -7.53
N SER A 105 -14.13 7.54 -7.18
CA SER A 105 -15.34 7.33 -7.98
C SER A 105 -15.54 8.49 -8.93
N ASP A 106 -15.46 8.21 -10.23
CA ASP A 106 -15.64 9.23 -11.27
C ASP A 106 -17.10 9.73 -11.37
N ILE A 107 -18.07 8.93 -10.90
CA ILE A 107 -19.51 9.25 -10.97
C ILE A 107 -20.01 9.81 -9.64
N GLU A 108 -19.64 9.19 -8.53
CA GLU A 108 -20.17 9.58 -7.21
C GLU A 108 -19.36 10.70 -6.56
N GLN A 109 -18.23 11.11 -7.16
CA GLN A 109 -17.28 12.07 -6.60
C GLN A 109 -16.81 11.70 -5.18
N LYS A 110 -16.75 10.40 -4.89
CA LYS A 110 -16.26 9.87 -3.61
C LYS A 110 -14.77 9.58 -3.69
N LEU A 111 -14.09 9.91 -2.58
CA LEU A 111 -12.68 9.61 -2.36
C LEU A 111 -12.56 8.65 -1.18
N ILE A 112 -11.78 7.59 -1.35
CA ILE A 112 -11.42 6.64 -0.31
C ILE A 112 -9.90 6.59 -0.25
N ALA A 113 -9.33 6.69 0.94
CA ALA A 113 -7.91 6.47 1.16
C ALA A 113 -7.75 5.43 2.25
N THR A 114 -6.86 4.47 2.04
CA THR A 114 -6.59 3.41 3.02
C THR A 114 -5.10 3.13 3.04
N VAL A 115 -4.59 2.97 4.25
CA VAL A 115 -3.21 2.62 4.52
C VAL A 115 -3.21 1.27 5.22
N LEU A 116 -2.48 0.31 4.66
CA LEU A 116 -2.24 -1.01 5.25
C LEU A 116 -0.74 -1.14 5.49
N PHE A 117 -0.32 -1.38 6.73
CA PHE A 117 1.10 -1.54 7.05
C PHE A 117 1.32 -2.61 8.12
N PHE A 118 2.47 -3.26 8.06
CA PHE A 118 2.91 -4.33 8.95
C PHE A 118 4.44 -4.28 9.11
N ASP A 119 4.93 -4.66 10.29
CA ASP A 119 6.38 -4.69 10.65
C ASP A 119 7.06 -5.94 10.09
#